data_AF-A0A5B0FR81-F1
#
_entry.id   AF-A0A5B0FR81-F1
#
_cell.length_a   1.000
_cell.length_b   1.000
_cell.length_c   1.000
_cell.angle_alpha   90.00
_cell.angle_beta   90.00
_cell.angle_gamma   90.00
#
_symmetry.space_group_name_H-M   'P 1'
#
loop_
_entity.id
_entity.type
_entity.pdbx_description
1 polymer ?
#
loop_
_entity_poly.entity_id
_entity_poly.type
_entity_poly.pdbx_seq_one_letter_code
_entity_poly.pdbx_strand_id
1 'polypeptide(L)'
;MDSMITFILNIDWMTTTEFCEAYNVPLPTAREGVNGLLRIDAVKHKLFLDRAKALDRVPFKPKSLIELEKERMVWALETFPEATAVSSLRKCESEIKEIEENIEAGIQDAEEYADAIMCLFDSAGRNGITIEQIVSAFAKKLEKNKSRTWVKNDDNSYSHVKSQAPISEPYPYDNYR
;
A
#
# COMPACT_ATOMS: atom_id res chain seq x y z
N MET A 1 -15.35 16.42 7.61
CA MET A 1 -15.33 16.32 6.14
C MET A 1 -14.44 15.12 5.81
N ASP A 2 -14.92 13.90 5.72
CA ASP A 2 -16.32 13.48 5.66
C ASP A 2 -16.40 11.95 5.76
N SER A 3 -16.82 11.40 6.91
CA SER A 3 -17.24 9.98 6.96
C SER A 3 -18.41 9.73 6.00
N MET A 4 -19.21 10.77 5.76
CA MET A 4 -20.31 10.77 4.79
C MET A 4 -19.81 10.69 3.33
N ILE A 5 -18.70 11.35 2.97
CA ILE A 5 -18.06 11.27 1.64
C ILE A 5 -17.40 9.90 1.48
N THR A 6 -16.71 9.35 2.48
CA THR A 6 -16.14 8.00 2.38
C THR A 6 -17.20 6.91 2.31
N PHE A 7 -18.36 7.10 2.94
CA PHE A 7 -19.53 6.23 2.81
C PHE A 7 -20.17 6.34 1.42
N ILE A 8 -20.35 7.57 0.91
CA ILE A 8 -20.82 7.82 -0.45
C ILE A 8 -19.87 7.19 -1.49
N LEU A 9 -18.55 7.35 -1.33
CA LEU A 9 -17.53 6.80 -2.23
C LEU A 9 -17.41 5.27 -2.19
N ASN A 10 -17.84 4.56 -1.13
CA ASN A 10 -17.87 3.09 -1.14
C ASN A 10 -19.19 2.52 -1.70
N ILE A 11 -20.29 3.28 -1.59
CA ILE A 11 -21.57 2.92 -2.23
C ILE A 11 -21.56 3.27 -3.73
N ASP A 12 -20.88 4.33 -4.16
CA ASP A 12 -20.86 4.77 -5.57
C ASP A 12 -20.24 3.74 -6.53
N TRP A 13 -19.41 2.82 -6.00
CA TRP A 13 -18.72 1.80 -6.80
C TRP A 13 -19.40 0.43 -6.71
N MET A 14 -20.43 0.29 -5.89
CA MET A 14 -21.22 -0.93 -5.78
C MET A 14 -22.66 -0.64 -6.18
N THR A 15 -23.12 -1.28 -7.24
CA THR A 15 -24.55 -1.34 -7.55
C THR A 15 -25.34 -1.89 -6.35
N THR A 16 -26.63 -1.53 -6.26
CA THR A 16 -27.54 -2.08 -5.24
C THR A 16 -27.50 -3.62 -5.19
N THR A 17 -27.25 -4.26 -6.33
CA THR A 17 -27.09 -5.71 -6.47
C THR A 17 -25.82 -6.22 -5.77
N GLU A 18 -24.65 -5.66 -6.10
CA GLU A 18 -23.37 -6.05 -5.51
C GLU A 18 -23.37 -5.85 -3.99
N PHE A 19 -23.99 -4.78 -3.49
CA PHE A 19 -24.15 -4.56 -2.06
C PHE A 19 -25.02 -5.65 -1.40
N CYS A 20 -26.15 -5.98 -2.01
CA CYS A 20 -27.08 -6.99 -1.48
C CYS A 20 -26.43 -8.37 -1.41
N GLU A 21 -25.64 -8.73 -2.41
CA GLU A 21 -24.88 -9.99 -2.45
C GLU A 21 -23.77 -10.03 -1.40
N ALA A 22 -22.91 -9.01 -1.36
CA ALA A 22 -21.77 -8.95 -0.45
C ALA A 22 -22.17 -8.97 1.04
N TYR A 23 -23.32 -8.37 1.36
CA TYR A 23 -23.79 -8.23 2.74
C TYR A 23 -25.00 -9.11 3.09
N ASN A 24 -25.37 -10.04 2.19
CA ASN A 24 -26.50 -10.96 2.33
C ASN A 24 -27.80 -10.25 2.73
N VAL A 25 -28.09 -9.13 2.05
CA VAL A 25 -29.31 -8.33 2.23
C VAL A 25 -30.25 -8.60 1.06
N PRO A 26 -31.57 -8.79 1.27
CA PRO A 26 -32.50 -8.97 0.16
C PRO A 26 -32.55 -7.74 -0.75
N LEU A 27 -32.46 -7.95 -2.07
CA LEU A 27 -32.54 -6.88 -3.07
C LEU A 27 -33.88 -6.13 -2.97
N PRO A 28 -33.86 -4.79 -2.76
CA PRO A 28 -35.07 -3.99 -2.80
C PRO A 28 -35.72 -4.09 -4.18
N THR A 29 -37.01 -4.37 -4.22
CA THR A 29 -37.77 -4.41 -5.48
C THR A 29 -38.62 -3.16 -5.61
N ALA A 30 -38.53 -2.49 -6.75
CA ALA A 30 -39.42 -1.41 -7.15
C ALA A 30 -40.25 -1.85 -8.37
N ARG A 31 -41.55 -1.52 -8.38
CA ARG A 31 -42.46 -1.79 -9.50
C ARG A 31 -43.32 -0.57 -9.76
N GLU A 32 -43.72 -0.37 -11.01
CA GLU A 32 -44.63 0.70 -11.39
C GLU A 32 -45.99 0.51 -10.73
N GLY A 33 -46.50 1.55 -10.09
CA GLY A 33 -47.81 1.56 -9.45
C GLY A 33 -48.90 2.16 -10.33
N VAL A 34 -50.15 1.95 -9.92
CA VAL A 34 -51.37 2.28 -10.70
C VAL A 34 -51.50 3.78 -11.06
N ASN A 35 -50.76 4.66 -10.37
CA ASN A 35 -50.82 6.12 -10.58
C ASN A 35 -49.48 6.71 -11.09
N GLY A 36 -48.60 5.89 -11.68
CA GLY A 36 -47.24 6.31 -12.04
C GLY A 36 -46.30 6.47 -10.82
N LEU A 37 -46.77 6.11 -9.63
CA LEU A 37 -45.97 6.09 -8.40
C LEU A 37 -45.26 4.74 -8.25
N LEU A 38 -43.97 4.75 -7.95
CA LEU A 38 -43.20 3.54 -7.66
C LEU A 38 -43.68 2.88 -6.36
N ARG A 39 -44.01 1.59 -6.43
CA ARG A 39 -44.21 0.73 -5.26
C ARG A 39 -42.90 0.07 -4.90
N ILE A 40 -42.38 0.40 -3.73
CA ILE A 40 -41.14 -0.16 -3.20
C ILE A 40 -41.51 -1.16 -2.10
N ASP A 41 -40.81 -2.30 -2.05
CA ASP A 41 -40.87 -3.20 -0.90
C ASP A 41 -40.24 -2.51 0.32
N ALA A 42 -41.11 -1.89 1.13
CA ALA A 42 -40.70 -1.10 2.28
C ALA A 42 -39.94 -1.93 3.33
N VAL A 43 -40.16 -3.24 3.40
CA VAL A 43 -39.47 -4.14 4.35
C VAL A 43 -38.03 -4.35 3.88
N LYS A 44 -37.83 -4.71 2.62
CA LYS A 44 -36.48 -4.90 2.05
C LYS A 44 -35.70 -3.59 2.02
N HIS A 45 -36.36 -2.49 1.68
CA HIS A 45 -35.75 -1.16 1.71
C HIS A 45 -35.33 -0.76 3.12
N LYS A 46 -36.15 -1.04 4.14
CA LYS A 46 -35.78 -0.79 5.54
C LYS A 46 -34.60 -1.66 5.98
N LEU A 47 -34.58 -2.94 5.65
CA LEU A 47 -33.45 -3.83 5.96
C LEU A 47 -32.15 -3.36 5.31
N PHE A 48 -32.22 -2.91 4.05
CA PHE A 48 -31.10 -2.29 3.35
C PHE A 48 -30.59 -1.04 4.09
N LEU A 49 -31.50 -0.11 4.43
CA LEU A 49 -31.14 1.12 5.15
C LEU A 49 -30.59 0.86 6.54
N ASP A 50 -31.16 -0.09 7.28
CA ASP A 50 -30.72 -0.44 8.64
C ASP A 50 -29.34 -1.12 8.59
N ARG A 51 -29.08 -1.95 7.58
CA ARG A 51 -27.75 -2.54 7.35
C ARG A 51 -26.72 -1.49 6.94
N ALA A 52 -27.07 -0.58 6.03
CA ALA A 52 -26.21 0.52 5.62
C ALA A 52 -25.85 1.44 6.82
N LYS A 53 -26.83 1.79 7.66
CA LYS A 53 -26.61 2.53 8.92
C LYS A 53 -25.78 1.76 9.93
N ALA A 54 -25.91 0.43 9.98
CA ALA A 54 -25.08 -0.39 10.85
C ALA A 54 -23.62 -0.41 10.38
N LEU A 55 -23.38 -0.43 9.06
CA LEU A 55 -22.05 -0.34 8.47
C LEU A 55 -21.41 1.05 8.67
N ASP A 56 -22.19 2.13 8.55
CA ASP A 56 -21.75 3.50 8.88
C ASP A 56 -21.31 3.64 10.36
N ARG A 57 -21.77 2.74 11.24
CA ARG A 57 -21.38 2.69 12.66
C ARG A 57 -20.21 1.74 12.95
N VAL A 58 -19.80 0.91 11.99
CA VAL A 58 -18.58 0.11 12.12
C VAL A 58 -17.43 0.99 11.65
N PRO A 59 -16.46 1.35 12.51
CA PRO A 59 -15.32 2.12 12.05
C PRO A 59 -14.58 1.32 10.98
N PHE A 60 -14.57 1.85 9.76
CA PHE A 60 -13.72 1.33 8.70
C PHE A 60 -12.28 1.37 9.18
N LYS A 61 -11.69 0.21 9.40
CA LYS A 61 -10.28 0.06 9.72
C LYS A 61 -9.57 -0.29 8.41
N PRO A 62 -8.93 0.66 7.72
CA PRO A 62 -8.14 0.33 6.55
C PRO A 62 -7.09 -0.71 6.93
N LYS A 63 -6.89 -1.71 6.06
CA LYS A 63 -5.77 -2.64 6.21
C LYS A 63 -4.48 -1.82 6.21
N SER A 64 -3.60 -2.09 7.16
CA SER A 64 -2.25 -1.56 7.16
C SER A 64 -1.47 -2.09 5.95
N LEU A 65 -0.41 -1.39 5.55
CA LEU A 65 0.47 -1.85 4.47
C LEU A 65 1.05 -3.25 4.76
N ILE A 66 1.31 -3.56 6.04
CA ILE A 66 1.77 -4.89 6.47
C ILE A 66 0.71 -5.96 6.19
N GLU A 67 -0.56 -5.67 6.47
CA GLU A 67 -1.67 -6.61 6.21
C GLU A 67 -1.88 -6.80 4.70
N LEU A 68 -1.86 -5.72 3.93
CA LEU A 68 -1.98 -5.76 2.46
C LEU A 68 -0.84 -6.54 1.81
N GLU A 69 0.41 -6.29 2.22
CA GLU A 69 1.56 -6.98 1.63
C GLU A 69 1.57 -8.47 1.95
N LYS A 70 1.15 -8.88 3.15
CA LYS A 70 1.03 -10.31 3.48
C LYS A 70 0.04 -11.02 2.57
N GLU A 71 -1.11 -10.41 2.34
CA GLU A 71 -2.13 -10.93 1.42
C GLU A 71 -1.61 -10.97 -0.01
N ARG A 72 -1.00 -9.88 -0.49
CA ARG A 72 -0.39 -9.80 -1.81
C ARG A 72 0.70 -10.85 -2.01
N MET A 73 1.58 -11.06 -1.03
CA MET A 73 2.67 -12.03 -1.12
C MET A 73 2.16 -13.46 -1.23
N VAL A 74 1.11 -13.83 -0.47
CA VAL A 74 0.46 -15.15 -0.61
C VAL A 74 -0.08 -15.31 -2.04
N TRP A 75 -0.86 -14.34 -2.51
CA TRP A 75 -1.41 -14.36 -3.87
C TRP A 75 -0.31 -14.42 -4.94
N ALA A 76 0.80 -13.69 -4.78
CA ALA A 76 1.89 -13.64 -5.74
C ALA A 76 2.71 -14.94 -5.81
N LEU A 77 2.85 -15.66 -4.70
CA LEU A 77 3.49 -16.99 -4.68
C LEU A 77 2.63 -18.04 -5.39
N GLU A 78 1.31 -17.95 -5.24
CA GLU A 78 0.36 -18.84 -5.92
C GLU A 78 0.25 -18.53 -7.42
N THR A 79 0.19 -17.24 -7.78
CA THR A 79 -0.01 -16.78 -9.16
C THR A 79 1.26 -16.86 -10.00
N PHE A 80 2.42 -16.55 -9.40
CA PHE A 80 3.71 -16.50 -10.10
C PHE A 80 4.74 -17.42 -9.41
N PRO A 81 4.55 -18.75 -9.47
CA PRO A 81 5.40 -19.70 -8.75
C PRO A 81 6.84 -19.73 -9.28
N GLU A 82 7.05 -19.42 -10.54
CA GLU A 82 8.38 -19.43 -11.18
C GLU A 82 9.16 -18.11 -11.02
N ALA A 83 8.51 -17.04 -10.54
CA ALA A 83 9.20 -15.78 -10.32
C ALA A 83 10.27 -15.93 -9.23
N THR A 84 11.40 -15.26 -9.45
CA THR A 84 12.55 -15.27 -8.55
C THR A 84 12.76 -13.90 -7.94
N ALA A 85 13.49 -13.83 -6.83
CA ALA A 85 13.84 -12.54 -6.23
C ALA A 85 14.51 -11.56 -7.23
N VAL A 86 15.32 -12.09 -8.16
CA VAL A 86 16.02 -11.28 -9.17
C VAL A 86 15.08 -10.85 -10.29
N SER A 87 14.19 -11.72 -10.77
CA SER A 87 13.23 -11.33 -11.82
C SER A 87 12.27 -10.24 -11.34
N SER A 88 11.89 -10.24 -10.06
CA SER A 88 11.07 -9.18 -9.48
C SER A 88 11.81 -7.84 -9.44
N LEU A 89 13.14 -7.83 -9.23
CA LEU A 89 13.94 -6.61 -9.40
C LEU A 89 13.98 -6.14 -10.86
N ARG A 90 14.02 -7.06 -11.83
CA ARG A 90 13.94 -6.70 -13.26
C ARG A 90 12.59 -6.08 -13.63
N LYS A 91 11.49 -6.57 -13.06
CA LYS A 91 10.18 -5.89 -13.22
C LYS A 91 10.16 -4.54 -12.51
N CYS A 92 10.75 -4.42 -11.32
CA CYS A 92 10.91 -3.13 -10.63
C CYS A 92 11.63 -2.08 -11.50
N GLU A 93 12.66 -2.49 -12.26
CA GLU A 93 13.37 -1.60 -13.19
C GLU A 93 12.47 -1.13 -14.35
N SER A 94 11.47 -1.92 -14.75
CA SER A 94 10.43 -1.48 -15.69
C SER A 94 9.47 -0.49 -15.04
N GLU A 95 8.95 -0.76 -13.84
CA GLU A 95 8.01 0.17 -13.18
C GLU A 95 8.66 1.52 -12.89
N ILE A 96 9.96 1.54 -12.57
CA ILE A 96 10.71 2.79 -12.40
C ILE A 96 10.72 3.62 -13.70
N LYS A 97 10.82 2.98 -14.87
CA LYS A 97 10.77 3.69 -16.16
C LYS A 97 9.38 4.26 -16.42
N GLU A 98 8.33 3.53 -16.09
CA GLU A 98 6.94 4.01 -16.22
C GLU A 98 6.72 5.24 -15.31
N ILE A 99 7.27 5.23 -14.09
CA ILE A 99 7.30 6.41 -13.21
C ILE A 99 8.08 7.57 -13.84
N GLU A 100 9.26 7.33 -14.42
CA GLU A 100 10.07 8.36 -15.08
C GLU A 100 9.31 9.01 -16.25
N GLU A 101 8.70 8.20 -17.11
CA GLU A 101 7.88 8.64 -18.25
C GLU A 101 6.70 9.51 -17.78
N ASN A 102 6.02 9.10 -16.70
CA ASN A 102 4.93 9.87 -16.10
C ASN A 102 5.43 11.21 -15.54
N ILE A 103 6.57 11.25 -14.85
CA ILE A 103 7.16 12.49 -14.34
C ILE A 103 7.49 13.44 -15.49
N GLU A 104 8.12 12.95 -16.56
CA GLU A 104 8.47 13.76 -17.75
C GLU A 104 7.23 14.29 -18.47
N ALA A 105 6.14 13.53 -18.46
CA ALA A 105 4.84 13.94 -18.99
C ALA A 105 4.02 14.84 -18.04
N GLY A 106 4.49 15.07 -16.80
CA GLY A 106 3.76 15.82 -15.78
C GLY A 106 2.53 15.10 -15.21
N ILE A 107 2.49 13.77 -15.34
CA ILE A 107 1.42 12.89 -14.86
C ILE A 107 1.75 12.46 -13.42
N GLN A 108 0.75 12.60 -12.55
CA GLN A 108 0.83 12.11 -11.17
C GLN A 108 0.04 10.82 -11.06
N ASP A 109 0.75 9.69 -11.08
CA ASP A 109 0.16 8.38 -10.93
C ASP A 109 0.72 7.69 -9.69
N ALA A 110 -0.15 7.40 -8.71
CA ALA A 110 0.26 6.73 -7.48
C ALA A 110 0.33 5.20 -7.65
N GLU A 111 -0.33 4.64 -8.66
CA GLU A 111 -0.37 3.20 -8.90
C GLU A 111 1.00 2.69 -9.35
N GLU A 112 1.70 3.44 -10.20
CA GLU A 112 3.06 3.09 -10.64
C GLU A 112 4.07 3.01 -9.48
N TYR A 113 3.94 3.90 -8.49
CA TYR A 113 4.76 3.80 -7.27
C TYR A 113 4.38 2.58 -6.44
N ALA A 114 3.10 2.22 -6.40
CA ALA A 114 2.65 1.01 -5.72
C ALA A 114 3.24 -0.24 -6.41
N ASP A 115 3.22 -0.31 -7.74
CA ASP A 115 3.77 -1.42 -8.51
C ASP A 115 5.28 -1.58 -8.29
N ALA A 116 6.04 -0.47 -8.31
CA ALA A 116 7.46 -0.50 -7.98
C ALA A 116 7.73 -1.00 -6.55
N ILE A 117 6.95 -0.55 -5.57
CA ILE A 117 7.06 -1.01 -4.17
C ILE A 117 6.70 -2.50 -4.06
N MET A 118 5.65 -2.96 -4.74
CA MET A 118 5.24 -4.36 -4.76
C MET A 118 6.35 -5.24 -5.35
N CYS A 119 7.03 -4.79 -6.41
CA CYS A 119 8.17 -5.51 -6.99
C CYS A 119 9.34 -5.63 -6.00
N LEU A 120 9.63 -4.58 -5.22
CA LEU A 120 10.65 -4.62 -4.16
C LEU A 120 10.28 -5.59 -3.03
N PHE A 121 9.01 -5.58 -2.59
CA PHE A 121 8.55 -6.52 -1.57
C PHE A 121 8.51 -7.95 -2.06
N ASP A 122 8.09 -8.19 -3.30
CA ASP A 122 8.10 -9.52 -3.91
C ASP A 122 9.52 -10.08 -4.00
N SER A 123 10.48 -9.25 -4.43
CA SER A 123 11.90 -9.60 -4.41
C SER A 123 12.39 -9.98 -3.01
N ALA A 124 12.09 -9.15 -2.01
CA ALA A 124 12.48 -9.37 -0.63
C ALA A 124 11.87 -10.65 -0.05
N GLY A 125 10.57 -10.87 -0.25
CA GLY A 125 9.83 -12.03 0.22
C GLY A 125 10.38 -13.33 -0.36
N ARG A 126 10.67 -13.35 -1.67
CA ARG A 126 11.32 -14.49 -2.34
C ARG A 126 12.76 -14.73 -1.88
N ASN A 127 13.43 -13.70 -1.35
CA ASN A 127 14.74 -13.80 -0.70
C ASN A 127 14.66 -14.04 0.82
N GLY A 128 13.48 -14.40 1.35
CA GLY A 128 13.29 -14.71 2.77
C GLY A 128 13.28 -13.50 3.71
N ILE A 129 13.06 -12.30 3.19
CA ILE A 129 12.95 -11.05 3.97
C ILE A 129 11.47 -10.64 4.05
N THR A 130 10.96 -10.56 5.27
CA THR A 130 9.56 -10.20 5.56
C THR A 130 9.34 -8.68 5.59
N ILE A 131 8.10 -8.24 5.35
CA ILE A 131 7.74 -6.82 5.47
C ILE A 131 8.00 -6.28 6.88
N GLU A 132 7.84 -7.07 7.95
CA GLU A 132 8.17 -6.65 9.31
C GLU A 132 9.67 -6.34 9.47
N GLN A 133 10.53 -7.17 8.88
CA GLN A 133 11.98 -6.90 8.88
C GLN A 133 12.30 -5.62 8.13
N ILE A 134 11.63 -5.38 6.99
CA ILE A 134 11.80 -4.15 6.21
C ILE A 134 11.32 -2.93 7.01
N VAL A 135 10.14 -2.96 7.61
CA VAL A 135 9.59 -1.86 8.42
C VAL A 135 10.50 -1.55 9.62
N SER A 136 10.99 -2.58 10.31
CA SER A 136 11.99 -2.41 11.39
C SER A 136 13.30 -1.79 10.87
N ALA A 137 13.80 -2.26 9.73
CA ALA A 137 15.01 -1.71 9.11
C ALA A 137 14.81 -0.25 8.66
N PHE A 138 13.64 0.07 8.10
CA PHE A 138 13.26 1.41 7.68
C PHE A 138 13.25 2.37 8.87
N ALA A 139 12.62 2.00 9.99
CA ALA A 139 12.61 2.80 11.22
C ALA A 139 14.03 3.07 11.74
N LYS A 140 14.88 2.03 11.83
CA LYS A 140 16.28 2.17 12.25
C LYS A 140 17.07 3.06 11.30
N LYS A 141 16.85 2.91 9.99
CA LYS A 141 17.54 3.70 8.96
C LYS A 141 17.11 5.16 8.99
N LEU A 142 15.82 5.44 9.24
CA LEU A 142 15.28 6.79 9.37
C LEU A 142 15.96 7.53 10.53
N GLU A 143 16.05 6.92 11.71
CA GLU A 143 16.72 7.53 12.87
C GLU A 143 18.22 7.76 12.59
N LYS A 144 18.90 6.79 11.96
CA LYS A 144 20.29 6.97 11.52
C LYS A 144 20.46 8.09 10.49
N ASN A 145 19.50 8.28 9.60
CA ASN A 145 19.54 9.32 8.57
C ASN A 145 19.29 10.72 9.16
N LYS A 146 18.40 10.83 10.15
CA LYS A 146 18.17 12.08 10.91
C LYS A 146 19.40 12.52 11.70
N SER A 147 20.23 11.57 12.16
CA SER A 147 21.44 11.88 12.95
C SER A 147 22.68 12.20 12.10
N ARG A 148 22.55 12.32 10.76
CA ARG A 148 23.67 12.55 9.83
C ARG A 148 23.70 13.98 9.33
N THR A 149 24.90 14.44 9.00
CA THR A 149 25.10 15.65 8.21
C THR A 149 25.06 15.30 6.72
N TRP A 150 24.26 16.05 5.95
CA TRP A 150 24.05 15.84 4.52
C TRP A 150 24.63 16.99 3.70
N VAL A 151 25.13 16.68 2.50
CA VAL A 151 25.64 17.62 1.51
C VAL A 151 24.88 17.38 0.20
N LYS A 152 24.49 18.47 -0.45
CA LYS A 152 23.83 18.44 -1.76
C LYS A 152 24.88 18.27 -2.87
N ASN A 153 24.61 17.39 -3.81
CA ASN A 153 25.41 17.14 -5.01
C ASN A 153 24.89 17.98 -6.20
N ASP A 154 25.69 18.06 -7.27
CA ASP A 154 25.37 18.83 -8.48
C ASP A 154 24.13 18.31 -9.22
N ASP A 155 23.89 17.00 -9.17
CA ASP A 155 22.71 16.33 -9.75
C ASP A 155 21.45 16.43 -8.86
N ASN A 156 21.47 17.28 -7.83
CA ASN A 156 20.44 17.43 -6.79
C ASN A 156 20.24 16.22 -5.87
N SER A 157 21.05 15.16 -5.97
CA SER A 157 21.09 14.10 -4.97
C SER A 157 21.77 14.59 -3.67
N TYR A 158 21.63 13.83 -2.58
CA TYR A 158 22.24 14.16 -1.29
C TYR A 158 23.12 13.00 -0.80
N SER A 159 24.30 13.35 -0.29
CA SER A 159 25.26 12.41 0.31
C SER A 159 25.56 12.77 1.76
N HIS A 160 25.75 11.78 2.62
CA HIS A 160 26.12 12.05 4.01
C HIS A 160 27.64 12.20 4.17
N VAL A 161 28.08 13.12 5.02
CA VAL A 161 29.49 13.23 5.39
C VAL A 161 29.90 11.95 6.13
N LYS A 162 30.95 11.28 5.66
CA LYS A 162 31.54 10.15 6.38
C LYS A 162 32.46 10.73 7.47
N SER A 163 32.19 10.45 8.74
CA SER A 163 33.18 10.71 9.78
C SER A 163 34.43 9.88 9.46
N GLN A 164 35.58 10.53 9.28
CA GLN A 164 36.87 9.82 9.29
C GLN A 164 36.93 9.06 10.61
N ALA A 165 37.15 7.74 10.56
CA ALA A 165 37.47 6.99 11.76
C ALA A 165 38.70 7.65 12.42
N PRO A 166 38.76 7.74 13.76
CA PRO A 166 39.97 8.23 14.42
C PRO A 166 41.15 7.40 13.94
N ILE A 167 42.20 8.09 13.51
CA ILE A 167 43.49 7.50 13.16
C ILE A 167 43.89 6.67 14.38
N SER A 168 43.91 5.34 14.25
CA SER A 168 44.44 4.48 15.31
C SER A 168 45.88 4.91 15.53
N GLU A 169 46.19 5.43 16.72
CA GLU A 169 47.57 5.66 17.14
C GLU A 169 48.37 4.37 16.90
N PRO A 170 49.60 4.44 16.39
CA PRO A 170 50.43 3.25 16.24
C PRO A 170 50.64 2.64 17.62
N TYR A 171 50.14 1.42 17.83
CA TYR A 171 50.45 0.64 19.03
C TYR A 171 51.97 0.59 19.21
N PRO A 172 52.52 1.04 20.36
CA PRO A 172 53.91 0.75 20.66
C PRO A 172 54.00 -0.76 20.86
N TYR A 173 54.66 -1.45 19.93
CA TYR A 173 55.14 -2.80 20.20
C TYR A 173 56.24 -2.69 21.25
N ASP A 174 55.83 -2.77 22.50
CA ASP A 174 56.73 -3.02 23.61
C ASP A 174 57.04 -4.52 23.64
N ASN A 175 58.30 -4.79 23.29
CA ASN A 175 59.10 -5.96 23.60
C ASN A 175 58.49 -6.96 24.60
N TYR A 176 58.01 -8.10 24.10
CA TYR A 176 58.05 -9.34 24.85
C TYR A 176 58.82 -10.40 24.04
N ARG A 177 59.86 -10.89 24.72
CA ARG A 177 60.87 -11.91 24.39
C ARG A 177 60.41 -13.07 23.52
#